data_AF-A0A934ZT23-F1
#
_entry.id   AF-A0A934ZT23-F1
#
_cell.length_a   1.000
_cell.length_b   1.000
_cell.length_c   1.000
_cell.angle_alpha   90.00
_cell.angle_beta   90.00
_cell.angle_gamma   90.00
#
_symmetry.space_group_name_H-M   'P 1'
#
loop_
_entity.id
_entity.type
_entity.pdbx_description
1 polymer ?
#
loop_
_entity_poly.entity_id
_entity_poly.type
_entity_poly.pdbx_seq_one_letter_code
_entity_poly.pdbx_strand_id
1 'polypeptide(L)'
;MNATAQATGPSSGSAAPPENRLGLAMLFALLAIGIAYIAYGVDESRAAGMPAMMLEYAVWIGLLGVAMMRSPNATLRVSDPYLMLLGLGFNFLVYPGILWLHGADMERQWFEFGRIRMDIFVQLQALHVLYMVSLSALYFGIAPRHRYTLPEDASSAPLPDGRPWIVVGLLPMLYTTVQRIITTGTLAATRNYGDVWSSEYADVTATHAEGGSALVASQFLGKVWFLPWLVFGIGEGLLLAKLLKQDRRLPLVLFALQAPVLLFLNSGGRSVIAAPFLIAVVVADLLVGPIRWRWVLSLGSVAMVGLNFFGIYRAYRERDFGEAFAMANERFSTVSRSESVSAEGPIMLMKEHFAIAWTDANNYSRGVAYFTESLLSLLPQQIVPDKLHYMNTTTFLSREFLGRAADVGGGVAGAIIADGYMIGRELGVIALGAVLGAIAGGINRALSWSGHREGAQPMLWQVVLLVTWSSQCIPFYRNDLSVVISQLFSVVGIPTVLFVAWVSLSPQSRWTRRVSTSA
;
A
#
# COMPACT_ATOMS: atom_id res chain seq x y z
N MET A 1 32.29 56.40 -18.97
CA MET A 1 32.63 56.07 -20.37
C MET A 1 33.37 54.73 -20.38
N ASN A 2 32.95 53.85 -21.28
CA ASN A 2 33.21 52.41 -21.34
C ASN A 2 34.65 52.01 -21.72
N ALA A 3 35.07 50.81 -21.30
CA ALA A 3 35.83 49.82 -22.08
C ALA A 3 35.91 48.47 -21.31
N THR A 4 35.03 47.51 -21.62
CA THR A 4 35.32 46.23 -22.34
C THR A 4 36.18 45.21 -21.60
N ALA A 5 35.55 44.14 -21.10
CA ALA A 5 36.17 42.83 -20.87
C ALA A 5 35.37 41.76 -21.63
N GLN A 6 36.10 40.92 -22.37
CA GLN A 6 35.64 39.97 -23.37
C GLN A 6 34.79 38.84 -22.77
N ALA A 7 33.66 38.54 -23.43
CA ALA A 7 32.90 37.32 -23.22
C ALA A 7 33.58 36.17 -23.97
N THR A 8 34.07 35.17 -23.23
CA THR A 8 34.49 33.88 -23.79
C THR A 8 33.25 33.09 -24.17
N GLY A 9 33.15 32.73 -25.45
CA GLY A 9 32.03 31.95 -25.99
C GLY A 9 32.00 30.51 -25.46
N PRO A 10 30.82 29.86 -25.38
CA PRO A 10 30.71 28.50 -24.93
C PRO A 10 31.22 27.52 -26.00
N SER A 11 32.16 26.66 -25.62
CA SER A 11 32.66 25.56 -26.43
C SER A 11 31.53 24.56 -26.76
N SER A 12 31.40 24.20 -28.04
CA SER A 12 30.58 23.10 -28.55
C SER A 12 31.14 21.75 -28.09
N GLY A 13 30.69 21.30 -26.91
CA GLY A 13 30.81 19.92 -26.42
C GLY A 13 29.42 19.27 -26.40
N SER A 14 29.29 18.08 -26.98
CA SER A 14 28.02 17.39 -27.28
C SER A 14 27.02 17.40 -26.11
N ALA A 15 25.89 18.10 -26.30
CA ALA A 15 24.75 18.00 -25.41
C ALA A 15 24.13 16.60 -25.56
N ALA A 16 24.35 15.73 -24.57
CA ALA A 16 23.46 14.60 -24.36
C ALA A 16 22.01 15.14 -24.35
N PRO A 17 21.05 14.46 -25.00
CA PRO A 17 19.67 14.93 -25.00
C PRO A 17 19.21 15.08 -23.54
N PRO A 18 18.44 16.14 -23.20
CA PRO A 18 17.99 16.35 -21.83
C PRO A 18 17.28 15.08 -21.35
N GLU A 19 17.73 14.52 -20.23
CA GLU A 19 17.33 13.21 -19.68
C GLU A 19 15.80 13.03 -19.58
N ASN A 20 15.06 14.15 -19.48
CA ASN A 20 13.61 14.20 -19.46
C ASN A 20 12.91 13.59 -20.70
N ARG A 21 13.55 13.55 -21.88
CA ARG A 21 12.91 13.02 -23.11
C ARG A 21 12.71 11.50 -23.08
N LEU A 22 13.61 10.76 -22.43
CA LEU A 22 13.54 9.30 -22.39
C LEU A 22 12.45 8.82 -21.43
N GLY A 23 12.28 9.48 -20.28
CA GLY A 23 11.20 9.20 -19.33
C GLY A 23 9.81 9.44 -19.93
N LEU A 24 9.62 10.58 -20.62
CA LEU A 24 8.37 10.90 -21.32
C LEU A 24 8.06 9.90 -22.43
N ALA A 25 9.06 9.54 -23.25
CA ALA A 25 8.91 8.53 -24.28
C ALA A 25 8.49 7.16 -23.71
N MET A 26 9.05 6.76 -22.56
CA MET A 26 8.66 5.52 -21.88
C MET A 26 7.22 5.57 -21.37
N LEU A 27 6.75 6.70 -20.85
CA LEU A 27 5.35 6.86 -20.44
C LEU A 27 4.39 6.80 -21.63
N PHE A 28 4.74 7.41 -22.77
CA PHE A 28 3.96 7.27 -24.01
C PHE A 28 3.94 5.82 -24.51
N ALA A 29 5.07 5.11 -24.44
CA ALA A 29 5.13 3.70 -24.79
C ALA A 29 4.25 2.86 -23.85
N LEU A 30 4.30 3.10 -22.53
CA LEU A 30 3.44 2.43 -21.56
C LEU A 30 1.96 2.72 -21.81
N LEU A 31 1.61 3.97 -22.11
CA LEU A 31 0.25 4.35 -22.49
C LEU A 31 -0.23 3.56 -23.71
N ALA A 32 0.55 3.56 -24.79
CA ALA A 32 0.20 2.88 -26.03
C ALA A 32 0.10 1.36 -25.83
N ILE A 33 1.05 0.75 -25.13
CA ILE A 33 1.05 -0.68 -24.82
C ILE A 33 -0.15 -1.04 -23.94
N GLY A 34 -0.46 -0.25 -22.93
CA GLY A 34 -1.60 -0.51 -22.04
C GLY A 34 -2.94 -0.37 -22.75
N ILE A 35 -3.14 0.66 -23.56
CA ILE A 35 -4.34 0.82 -24.39
C ILE A 35 -4.47 -0.35 -25.38
N ALA A 36 -3.37 -0.72 -26.05
CA ALA A 36 -3.36 -1.87 -26.96
C ALA A 36 -3.67 -3.18 -26.22
N TYR A 37 -3.16 -3.37 -25.01
CA TYR A 37 -3.43 -4.54 -24.18
C TYR A 37 -4.91 -4.63 -23.79
N ILE A 38 -5.52 -3.51 -23.35
CA ILE A 38 -6.94 -3.42 -23.02
C ILE A 38 -7.81 -3.73 -24.25
N ALA A 39 -7.46 -3.18 -25.42
CA ALA A 39 -8.20 -3.42 -26.66
C ALA A 39 -8.09 -4.87 -27.14
N TYR A 40 -6.87 -5.43 -27.08
CA TYR A 40 -6.58 -6.77 -27.59
C TYR A 40 -7.26 -7.87 -26.77
N GLY A 41 -7.32 -7.71 -25.45
CA GLY A 41 -7.85 -8.73 -24.55
C GLY A 41 -9.35 -8.64 -24.30
N VAL A 42 -10.06 -7.65 -24.84
CA VAL A 42 -11.46 -7.39 -24.49
C VAL A 42 -12.38 -8.54 -24.90
N ASP A 43 -13.25 -8.96 -23.99
CA ASP A 43 -14.39 -9.83 -24.27
C ASP A 43 -15.45 -9.01 -25.03
N GLU A 44 -15.95 -9.55 -26.14
CA GLU A 44 -16.96 -8.89 -26.99
C GLU A 44 -18.20 -8.47 -26.20
N SER A 45 -18.63 -9.29 -25.23
CA SER A 45 -19.78 -8.99 -24.36
C SER A 45 -19.54 -7.80 -23.42
N ARG A 46 -18.29 -7.40 -23.23
CA ARG A 46 -17.85 -6.34 -22.31
C ARG A 46 -17.27 -5.11 -23.02
N ALA A 47 -17.20 -5.13 -24.35
CA ALA A 47 -16.55 -4.09 -25.16
C ALA A 47 -17.08 -2.66 -24.94
N ALA A 48 -18.34 -2.51 -24.54
CA ALA A 48 -18.93 -1.20 -24.24
C ALA A 48 -18.25 -0.46 -23.06
N GLY A 49 -17.62 -1.18 -22.13
CA GLY A 49 -16.87 -0.60 -21.01
C GLY A 49 -15.45 -0.15 -21.38
N MET A 50 -14.95 -0.56 -22.55
CA MET A 50 -13.57 -0.32 -22.98
C MET A 50 -13.18 1.17 -23.02
N PRO A 51 -14.00 2.11 -23.54
CA PRO A 51 -13.63 3.52 -23.58
C PRO A 51 -13.43 4.13 -22.18
N ALA A 52 -14.28 3.74 -21.22
CA ALA A 52 -14.18 4.21 -19.84
C ALA A 52 -12.89 3.70 -19.16
N MET A 53 -12.56 2.42 -19.36
CA MET A 53 -11.32 1.83 -18.88
C MET A 53 -10.08 2.46 -19.52
N MET A 54 -10.10 2.72 -20.83
CA MET A 54 -9.00 3.39 -21.54
C MET A 54 -8.79 4.81 -21.01
N LEU A 55 -9.87 5.54 -20.72
CA LEU A 55 -9.80 6.86 -20.10
C LEU A 55 -9.17 6.79 -18.70
N GLU A 56 -9.62 5.88 -17.84
CA GLU A 56 -9.06 5.69 -16.51
C GLU A 56 -7.55 5.36 -16.57
N TYR A 57 -7.16 4.42 -17.43
CA TYR A 57 -5.76 4.07 -17.64
C TYR A 57 -4.93 5.25 -18.15
N ALA A 58 -5.47 6.02 -19.11
CA ALA A 58 -4.81 7.20 -19.65
C ALA A 58 -4.63 8.30 -18.60
N VAL A 59 -5.64 8.52 -17.75
CA VAL A 59 -5.55 9.45 -16.62
C VAL A 59 -4.48 8.97 -15.64
N TRP A 60 -4.48 7.68 -15.28
CA TRP A 60 -3.48 7.11 -14.37
C TRP A 60 -2.04 7.30 -14.89
N ILE A 61 -1.77 6.99 -16.16
CA ILE A 61 -0.45 7.24 -16.79
C ILE A 61 -0.14 8.74 -16.85
N GLY A 62 -1.13 9.57 -17.22
CA GLY A 62 -0.96 11.02 -17.29
C GLY A 62 -0.55 11.62 -15.95
N LEU A 63 -1.14 11.16 -14.85
CA LEU A 63 -0.82 11.57 -13.48
C LEU A 63 0.60 11.16 -13.07
N LEU A 64 1.07 9.97 -13.47
CA LEU A 64 2.49 9.59 -13.33
C LEU A 64 3.41 10.54 -14.12
N GLY A 65 3.00 10.94 -15.32
CA GLY A 65 3.71 11.94 -16.13
C GLY A 65 3.81 13.30 -15.44
N VAL A 66 2.72 13.78 -14.83
CA VAL A 66 2.73 15.03 -14.05
C VAL A 66 3.67 14.92 -12.85
N ALA A 67 3.63 13.82 -12.10
CA ALA A 67 4.56 13.61 -10.98
C ALA A 67 6.02 13.57 -11.45
N MET A 68 6.30 12.91 -12.57
CA MET A 68 7.62 12.85 -13.17
C MET A 68 8.13 14.25 -13.56
N MET A 69 7.30 15.05 -14.25
CA MET A 69 7.66 16.41 -14.67
C MET A 69 7.89 17.37 -13.49
N ARG A 70 7.28 17.10 -12.33
CA ARG A 70 7.51 17.88 -11.12
C ARG A 70 8.80 17.50 -10.40
N SER A 71 9.34 16.29 -10.62
CA SER A 71 10.52 15.80 -9.92
C SER A 71 11.83 16.32 -10.55
N PRO A 72 12.87 16.61 -9.74
CA PRO A 72 14.22 16.85 -10.25
C PRO A 72 14.69 15.70 -11.17
N ASN A 73 15.32 16.06 -12.29
CA ASN A 73 15.81 15.12 -13.32
C ASN A 73 14.73 14.21 -13.93
N ALA A 74 13.45 14.58 -13.81
CA ALA A 74 12.32 13.76 -14.26
C ALA A 74 12.35 12.31 -13.73
N THR A 75 12.78 12.13 -12.48
CA THR A 75 12.86 10.82 -11.85
C THR A 75 11.68 10.55 -10.92
N LEU A 76 11.03 9.40 -11.06
CA LEU A 76 10.04 8.91 -10.11
C LEU A 76 10.76 8.20 -8.95
N ARG A 77 10.41 8.54 -7.70
CA ARG A 77 11.03 7.95 -6.50
C ARG A 77 10.03 7.07 -5.76
N VAL A 78 10.44 5.87 -5.39
CA VAL A 78 9.56 4.94 -4.65
C VAL A 78 9.21 5.52 -3.28
N SER A 79 10.08 6.36 -2.71
CA SER A 79 9.84 7.03 -1.43
C SER A 79 8.78 8.15 -1.49
N ASP A 80 8.14 8.39 -2.64
CA ASP A 80 7.06 9.35 -2.78
C ASP A 80 5.73 8.78 -2.24
N PRO A 81 5.14 9.38 -1.18
CA PRO A 81 3.83 8.99 -0.69
C PRO A 81 2.77 8.90 -1.79
N TYR A 82 2.82 9.79 -2.78
CA TYR A 82 1.87 9.82 -3.90
C TYR A 82 2.06 8.69 -4.90
N LEU A 83 3.30 8.34 -5.24
CA LEU A 83 3.56 7.25 -6.19
C LEU A 83 3.20 5.90 -5.58
N MET A 84 3.29 5.77 -4.25
CA MET A 84 2.73 4.61 -3.55
C MET A 84 1.21 4.53 -3.70
N LEU A 85 0.50 5.65 -3.51
CA LEU A 85 -0.96 5.70 -3.71
C LEU A 85 -1.36 5.42 -5.15
N LEU A 86 -0.64 5.92 -6.15
CA LEU A 86 -0.91 5.62 -7.55
C LEU A 86 -0.60 4.17 -7.90
N GLY A 87 0.50 3.60 -7.39
CA GLY A 87 0.84 2.20 -7.61
C GLY A 87 -0.21 1.25 -7.03
N LEU A 88 -0.74 1.58 -5.84
CA LEU A 88 -1.85 0.84 -5.23
C LEU A 88 -3.17 1.09 -5.95
N GLY A 89 -3.42 2.32 -6.41
CA GLY A 89 -4.58 2.65 -7.25
C GLY A 89 -4.59 1.84 -8.54
N PHE A 90 -3.44 1.56 -9.15
CA PHE A 90 -3.38 0.64 -10.29
C PHE A 90 -3.85 -0.77 -9.90
N ASN A 91 -3.38 -1.30 -8.77
CA ASN A 91 -3.68 -2.66 -8.36
C ASN A 91 -5.14 -2.86 -7.90
N PHE A 92 -5.76 -1.84 -7.32
CA PHE A 92 -7.10 -1.93 -6.74
C PHE A 92 -8.22 -1.28 -7.57
N LEU A 93 -7.91 -0.31 -8.43
CA LEU A 93 -8.90 0.38 -9.26
C LEU A 93 -8.79 -0.04 -10.72
N VAL A 94 -7.59 0.11 -11.31
CA VAL A 94 -7.38 -0.04 -12.76
C VAL A 94 -7.32 -1.52 -13.17
N TYR A 95 -6.45 -2.29 -12.54
CA TYR A 95 -6.15 -3.67 -12.92
C TYR A 95 -7.38 -4.61 -12.82
N PRO A 96 -8.23 -4.52 -11.78
CA PRO A 96 -9.46 -5.30 -11.71
C PRO A 96 -10.40 -5.03 -12.89
N GLY A 97 -10.54 -3.77 -13.31
CA GLY A 97 -11.34 -3.40 -14.49
C GLY A 97 -10.82 -4.03 -15.78
N ILE A 98 -9.50 -4.03 -15.98
CA ILE A 98 -8.85 -4.68 -17.13
C ILE A 98 -9.09 -6.19 -17.11
N LEU A 99 -8.92 -6.84 -15.96
CA LEU A 99 -9.17 -8.28 -15.83
C LEU A 99 -10.61 -8.63 -16.16
N TRP A 100 -11.57 -7.86 -15.65
CA TRP A 100 -12.98 -8.08 -15.96
C TRP A 100 -13.25 -7.87 -17.44
N LEU A 101 -12.75 -6.80 -18.06
CA LEU A 101 -12.88 -6.64 -19.51
C LEU A 101 -12.30 -7.81 -20.30
N HIS A 102 -11.27 -8.48 -19.79
CA HIS A 102 -10.64 -9.65 -20.42
C HIS A 102 -11.36 -11.00 -20.14
N GLY A 103 -12.62 -10.95 -19.70
CA GLY A 103 -13.44 -12.15 -19.49
C GLY A 103 -13.19 -12.85 -18.15
N ALA A 104 -12.48 -12.22 -17.21
CA ALA A 104 -12.34 -12.79 -15.87
C ALA A 104 -13.71 -12.92 -15.19
N ASP A 105 -14.00 -14.10 -14.65
CA ASP A 105 -15.25 -14.38 -13.95
C ASP A 105 -15.13 -13.97 -12.48
N MET A 106 -15.62 -12.76 -12.19
CA MET A 106 -15.64 -12.19 -10.83
C MET A 106 -16.96 -12.49 -10.09
N GLU A 107 -17.87 -13.22 -10.73
CA GLU A 107 -19.28 -13.37 -10.33
C GLU A 107 -19.55 -14.71 -9.63
N ARG A 108 -18.71 -15.73 -9.88
CA ARG A 108 -18.95 -17.12 -9.43
C ARG A 108 -18.95 -17.41 -7.92
N GLN A 109 -18.59 -16.47 -7.04
CA GLN A 109 -18.41 -16.77 -5.61
C GLN A 109 -19.54 -16.28 -4.68
N TRP A 110 -20.45 -15.42 -5.14
CA TRP A 110 -21.44 -14.78 -4.26
C TRP A 110 -22.83 -14.87 -4.89
N PHE A 111 -23.43 -16.05 -4.77
CA PHE A 111 -24.79 -16.35 -5.21
C PHE A 111 -25.80 -15.49 -4.44
N GLU A 112 -26.20 -14.35 -5.01
CA GLU A 112 -27.58 -13.79 -5.00
C GLU A 112 -27.64 -12.37 -5.58
N PHE A 113 -26.53 -11.62 -5.61
CA PHE A 113 -26.52 -10.24 -6.11
C PHE A 113 -25.56 -10.02 -7.29
N GLY A 114 -26.00 -10.50 -8.45
CA GLY A 114 -25.92 -9.76 -9.72
C GLY A 114 -24.57 -9.75 -10.44
N ARG A 115 -24.63 -10.08 -11.74
CA ARG A 115 -23.55 -9.82 -12.69
C ARG A 115 -23.12 -8.36 -12.66
N ILE A 116 -21.85 -8.08 -12.96
CA ILE A 116 -21.36 -6.70 -13.11
C ILE A 116 -22.10 -6.05 -14.27
N ARG A 117 -23.02 -5.13 -13.95
CA ARG A 117 -23.77 -4.33 -14.92
C ARG A 117 -22.87 -3.28 -15.57
N MET A 118 -22.97 -3.14 -16.90
CA MET A 118 -22.11 -2.30 -17.70
C MET A 118 -22.25 -0.79 -17.41
N ASP A 119 -23.48 -0.33 -17.15
CA ASP A 119 -23.78 1.06 -16.79
C ASP A 119 -23.06 1.48 -15.51
N ILE A 120 -23.16 0.65 -14.46
CA ILE A 120 -22.48 0.90 -13.18
C ILE A 120 -20.97 0.72 -13.32
N PHE A 121 -20.49 -0.22 -14.15
CA PHE A 121 -19.06 -0.35 -14.43
C PHE A 121 -18.49 0.95 -15.03
N VAL A 122 -19.15 1.52 -16.04
CA VAL A 122 -18.72 2.79 -16.66
C VAL A 122 -18.74 3.93 -15.64
N GLN A 123 -19.78 4.02 -14.81
CA GLN A 123 -19.87 5.00 -13.72
C GLN A 123 -18.72 4.84 -12.72
N LEU A 124 -18.42 3.60 -12.31
CA LEU A 124 -17.34 3.29 -11.39
C LEU A 124 -15.97 3.75 -11.93
N GLN A 125 -15.68 3.53 -13.23
CA GLN A 125 -14.43 4.05 -13.81
C GLN A 125 -14.37 5.57 -13.84
N ALA A 126 -15.50 6.25 -14.02
CA ALA A 126 -15.56 7.70 -13.87
C ALA A 126 -15.28 8.14 -12.43
N LEU A 127 -15.80 7.42 -11.43
CA LEU A 127 -15.51 7.68 -10.00
C LEU A 127 -14.03 7.46 -9.67
N HIS A 128 -13.40 6.42 -10.21
CA HIS A 128 -11.95 6.21 -10.07
C HIS A 128 -11.14 7.38 -10.64
N VAL A 129 -11.51 7.85 -11.83
CA VAL A 129 -10.91 9.04 -12.44
C VAL A 129 -11.07 10.26 -11.55
N LEU A 130 -12.28 10.54 -11.06
CA LEU A 130 -12.55 11.68 -10.17
C LEU A 130 -11.72 11.61 -8.89
N TYR A 131 -11.64 10.42 -8.27
CA TYR A 131 -10.84 10.18 -7.08
C TYR A 131 -9.35 10.44 -7.32
N MET A 132 -8.78 9.84 -8.39
CA MET A 132 -7.36 9.99 -8.71
C MET A 132 -7.01 11.44 -9.05
N VAL A 133 -7.88 12.14 -9.79
CA VAL A 133 -7.68 13.55 -10.15
C VAL A 133 -7.75 14.44 -8.91
N SER A 134 -8.74 14.26 -8.02
CA SER A 134 -8.88 15.08 -6.81
C SER A 134 -7.72 14.86 -5.83
N LEU A 135 -7.31 13.60 -5.65
CA LEU A 135 -6.13 13.21 -4.89
C LEU A 135 -4.88 13.90 -5.43
N SER A 136 -4.68 13.84 -6.74
CA SER A 136 -3.52 14.45 -7.40
C SER A 136 -3.54 15.97 -7.31
N ALA A 137 -4.71 16.60 -7.49
CA ALA A 137 -4.85 18.05 -7.42
C ALA A 137 -4.43 18.59 -6.05
N LEU A 138 -4.93 18.00 -4.96
CA LEU A 138 -4.58 18.42 -3.61
C LEU A 138 -3.15 18.05 -3.24
N TYR A 139 -2.69 16.85 -3.62
CA TYR A 139 -1.30 16.47 -3.45
C TYR A 139 -0.37 17.49 -4.09
N PHE A 140 -0.56 17.83 -5.36
CA PHE A 140 0.29 18.77 -6.09
C PHE A 140 0.13 20.23 -5.65
N GLY A 141 -1.02 20.59 -5.06
CA GLY A 141 -1.23 21.90 -4.43
C GLY A 141 -0.43 22.07 -3.13
N ILE A 142 -0.16 20.98 -2.41
CA ILE A 142 0.52 21.01 -1.10
C ILE A 142 2.00 20.60 -1.23
N ALA A 143 2.29 19.54 -1.98
CA ALA A 143 3.64 19.02 -2.15
C ALA A 143 4.57 20.04 -2.85
N PRO A 144 5.78 20.29 -2.32
CA PRO A 144 6.76 21.13 -2.98
C PRO A 144 7.14 20.54 -4.35
N ARG A 145 7.47 21.40 -5.33
CA ARG A 145 7.93 20.96 -6.66
C ARG A 145 9.28 20.26 -6.57
N HIS A 146 10.26 20.87 -5.92
CA HIS A 146 11.58 20.28 -5.78
C HIS A 146 11.64 19.36 -4.58
N ARG A 147 12.06 18.11 -4.84
CA ARG A 147 12.30 17.12 -3.81
C ARG A 147 13.62 17.36 -3.10
N TYR A 148 13.71 16.81 -1.90
CA TYR A 148 14.96 16.52 -1.22
C TYR A 148 15.89 15.68 -2.11
N THR A 149 16.92 16.31 -2.67
CA THR A 149 18.07 15.64 -3.28
C THR A 149 19.14 15.45 -2.20
N LEU A 150 19.67 14.22 -2.08
CA LEU A 150 20.82 13.95 -1.23
C LEU A 150 22.06 14.58 -1.89
N PRO A 151 22.86 15.41 -1.20
CA PRO A 151 24.12 15.90 -1.71
C PRO A 151 25.12 14.75 -1.74
N GLU A 152 26.17 14.90 -2.55
CA GLU A 152 27.20 13.88 -2.72
C GLU A 152 27.82 13.44 -1.39
N ASP A 153 28.02 14.38 -0.45
CA ASP A 153 28.53 14.12 0.90
C ASP A 153 27.57 13.24 1.75
N ALA A 154 26.26 13.43 1.58
CA ALA A 154 25.25 12.61 2.24
C ALA A 154 25.18 11.22 1.58
N SER A 155 25.34 11.15 0.26
CA SER A 155 25.35 9.90 -0.48
C SER A 155 26.57 9.02 -0.14
N SER A 156 27.69 9.62 0.27
CA SER A 156 28.94 8.91 0.64
C SER A 156 29.03 8.53 2.13
N ALA A 157 28.18 9.10 2.99
CA ALA A 157 28.19 8.80 4.42
C ALA A 157 27.92 7.30 4.72
N PRO A 158 28.64 6.69 5.68
CA PRO A 158 28.35 5.33 6.14
C PRO A 158 26.93 5.22 6.68
N LEU A 159 26.26 4.10 6.39
CA LEU A 159 24.93 3.81 6.91
C LEU A 159 25.04 2.94 8.18
N PRO A 160 24.13 3.12 9.17
CA PRO A 160 24.10 2.28 10.36
C PRO A 160 23.83 0.81 9.99
N ASP A 161 24.30 -0.11 10.83
CA ASP A 161 24.06 -1.53 10.59
C ASP A 161 22.57 -1.89 10.82
N GLY A 162 21.95 -2.47 9.80
CA GLY A 162 20.56 -2.93 9.82
C GLY A 162 20.37 -4.26 10.54
N ARG A 163 21.43 -5.06 10.70
CA ARG A 163 21.35 -6.43 11.24
C ARG A 163 20.70 -6.53 12.63
N PRO A 164 21.01 -5.67 13.62
CA PRO A 164 20.36 -5.75 14.93
C PRO A 164 18.84 -5.58 14.84
N TRP A 165 18.38 -4.68 13.97
CA TRP A 165 16.96 -4.42 13.75
C TRP A 165 16.28 -5.59 13.03
N ILE A 166 16.96 -6.22 12.07
CA ILE A 166 16.48 -7.44 11.43
C ILE A 166 16.25 -8.55 12.48
N VAL A 167 17.24 -8.77 13.36
CA VAL A 167 17.14 -9.79 14.42
C VAL A 167 15.96 -9.50 15.35
N VAL A 168 15.85 -8.27 15.86
CA VAL A 168 14.75 -7.85 16.75
C VAL A 168 13.39 -8.04 16.09
N GLY A 169 13.26 -7.62 14.83
CA GLY A 169 12.01 -7.72 14.08
C GLY A 169 11.59 -9.17 13.77
N LEU A 170 12.55 -10.10 13.63
CA LEU A 170 12.27 -11.52 13.42
C LEU A 170 11.97 -12.29 14.71
N LEU A 171 12.25 -11.75 15.90
CA LEU A 171 12.05 -12.45 17.18
C LEU A 171 10.63 -13.01 17.36
N PRO A 172 9.52 -12.29 17.06
CA PRO A 172 8.18 -12.85 17.22
C PRO A 172 7.92 -14.04 16.28
N MET A 173 8.43 -13.98 15.06
CA MET A 173 8.29 -15.07 14.10
C MET A 173 9.15 -16.27 14.49
N LEU A 174 10.37 -16.04 14.99
CA LEU A 174 11.22 -17.09 15.54
C LEU A 174 10.57 -17.76 16.76
N TYR A 175 10.01 -16.96 17.68
CA TYR A 175 9.29 -17.47 18.85
C TYR A 175 8.12 -18.37 18.44
N THR A 176 7.25 -17.91 17.54
CA THR A 176 6.10 -18.70 17.07
C THR A 176 6.52 -19.95 16.30
N THR A 177 7.62 -19.89 15.55
CA THR A 177 8.19 -21.05 14.85
C THR A 177 8.75 -22.08 15.84
N VAL A 178 9.54 -21.63 16.83
CA VAL A 178 10.10 -22.51 17.88
C VAL A 178 8.99 -23.14 18.71
N GLN A 179 8.00 -22.36 19.14
CA GLN A 179 6.84 -22.88 19.86
C GLN A 179 6.13 -23.96 19.04
N ARG A 180 5.94 -23.73 17.73
CA ARG A 180 5.31 -24.70 16.84
C ARG A 180 6.09 -25.99 16.68
N ILE A 181 7.42 -25.90 16.54
CA ILE A 181 8.29 -27.07 16.48
C ILE A 181 8.15 -27.88 17.78
N ILE A 182 8.14 -27.20 18.93
CA ILE A 182 8.01 -27.85 20.25
C ILE A 182 6.63 -28.51 20.41
N THR A 183 5.54 -27.87 19.98
CA THR A 183 4.17 -28.36 20.23
C THR A 183 3.66 -29.34 19.17
N THR A 184 4.11 -29.22 17.93
CA THR A 184 3.58 -30.00 16.80
C THR A 184 4.64 -30.85 16.09
N GLY A 185 5.93 -30.64 16.37
CA GLY A 185 7.02 -31.28 15.64
C GLY A 185 7.25 -30.73 14.23
N THR A 186 6.54 -29.67 13.83
CA THR A 186 6.57 -29.14 12.46
C THR A 186 7.08 -27.70 12.40
N LEU A 187 7.80 -27.38 11.32
CA LEU A 187 8.25 -26.02 11.00
C LEU A 187 7.16 -25.22 10.26
N ALA A 188 6.39 -25.91 9.41
CA ALA A 188 5.34 -25.32 8.59
C ALA A 188 4.16 -24.86 9.44
N ALA A 189 3.56 -23.72 9.10
CA ALA A 189 2.35 -23.26 9.77
C ALA A 189 1.18 -24.23 9.50
N THR A 190 0.56 -24.73 10.57
CA THR A 190 -0.51 -25.75 10.53
C THR A 190 -1.92 -25.16 10.44
N ARG A 191 -2.09 -23.86 10.69
CA ARG A 191 -3.38 -23.15 10.54
C ARG A 191 -3.41 -22.34 9.26
N ASN A 192 -4.54 -22.39 8.55
CA ASN A 192 -4.76 -21.52 7.40
C ASN A 192 -5.14 -20.09 7.88
N TYR A 193 -5.14 -19.10 6.97
CA TYR A 193 -5.42 -17.70 7.32
C TYR A 193 -6.84 -17.49 7.87
N GLY A 194 -7.83 -18.21 7.31
CA GLY A 194 -9.22 -18.12 7.75
C GLY A 194 -9.39 -18.56 9.20
N ASP A 195 -8.73 -19.65 9.58
CA ASP A 195 -8.76 -20.16 10.96
C ASP A 195 -8.08 -19.22 11.95
N VAL A 196 -6.95 -18.61 11.54
CA VAL A 196 -6.27 -17.61 12.37
C VAL A 196 -7.17 -16.40 12.56
N TRP A 197 -7.73 -15.87 11.48
CA TRP A 197 -8.62 -14.71 11.52
C TRP A 197 -9.87 -14.96 12.36
N SER A 198 -10.55 -16.10 12.18
CA SER A 198 -11.74 -16.44 12.95
C SER A 198 -11.43 -16.61 14.43
N SER A 199 -10.27 -17.20 14.78
CA SER A 199 -9.82 -17.31 16.17
C SER A 199 -9.49 -15.94 16.78
N GLU A 200 -8.76 -15.08 16.06
CA GLU A 200 -8.43 -13.72 16.52
C GLU A 200 -9.70 -12.88 16.69
N TYR A 201 -10.67 -13.00 15.78
CA TYR A 201 -11.95 -12.29 15.87
C TYR A 201 -12.80 -12.78 17.05
N ALA A 202 -12.85 -14.08 17.29
CA ALA A 202 -13.54 -14.67 18.44
C ALA A 202 -12.89 -14.22 19.75
N ASP A 203 -11.55 -14.22 19.83
CA ASP A 203 -10.80 -13.76 21.02
C ASP A 203 -11.02 -12.27 21.28
N VAL A 204 -11.00 -11.44 20.23
CA VAL A 204 -11.31 -10.01 20.35
C VAL A 204 -12.75 -9.84 20.86
N THR A 205 -13.72 -10.55 20.27
CA THR A 205 -15.13 -10.47 20.66
C THR A 205 -15.37 -10.90 22.10
N ALA A 206 -14.73 -12.00 22.53
CA ALA A 206 -14.77 -12.47 23.91
C ALA A 206 -14.16 -11.43 24.87
N THR A 207 -13.00 -10.85 24.52
CA THR A 207 -12.36 -9.81 25.33
C THR A 207 -13.21 -8.53 25.39
N HIS A 208 -13.94 -8.22 24.32
CA HIS A 208 -14.93 -7.13 24.29
C HIS A 208 -16.12 -7.40 25.23
N ALA A 209 -16.58 -8.65 25.32
CA ALA A 209 -17.63 -9.05 26.25
C ALA A 209 -17.19 -9.01 27.72
N GLU A 210 -15.92 -9.33 27.99
CA GLU A 210 -15.31 -9.26 29.34
C GLU A 210 -15.03 -7.81 29.80
N GLY A 211 -14.69 -6.92 28.86
CA GLY A 211 -14.45 -5.51 29.14
C GLY A 211 -13.22 -5.22 30.02
N GLY A 212 -13.23 -4.07 30.70
CA GLY A 212 -12.22 -3.73 31.71
C GLY A 212 -10.77 -3.61 31.21
N SER A 213 -9.81 -3.97 32.08
CA SER A 213 -8.37 -3.87 31.81
C SER A 213 -7.88 -4.89 30.78
N ALA A 214 -8.52 -6.05 30.67
CA ALA A 214 -8.22 -7.06 29.66
C ALA A 214 -8.45 -6.51 28.23
N LEU A 215 -9.55 -5.79 28.04
CA LEU A 215 -9.85 -5.10 26.78
C LEU A 215 -8.85 -4.00 26.45
N VAL A 216 -8.42 -3.20 27.43
CA VAL A 216 -7.40 -2.17 27.21
C VAL A 216 -6.06 -2.80 26.84
N ALA A 217 -5.68 -3.88 27.53
CA ALA A 217 -4.43 -4.59 27.27
C ALA A 217 -4.42 -5.26 25.89
N SER A 218 -5.52 -5.91 25.46
CA SER A 218 -5.61 -6.54 24.14
C SER A 218 -5.55 -5.51 23.01
N GLN A 219 -6.25 -4.38 23.16
CA GLN A 219 -6.23 -3.28 22.19
C GLN A 219 -4.84 -2.61 22.11
N PHE A 220 -4.14 -2.48 23.24
CA PHE A 220 -2.76 -1.97 23.26
C PHE A 220 -1.78 -2.95 22.60
N LEU A 221 -1.82 -4.22 22.99
CA LEU A 221 -0.96 -5.27 22.46
C LEU A 221 -1.14 -5.45 20.96
N GLY A 222 -2.38 -5.42 20.46
CA GLY A 222 -2.67 -5.50 19.02
C GLY A 222 -2.03 -4.37 18.20
N LYS A 223 -1.87 -3.17 18.78
CA LYS A 223 -1.20 -2.03 18.13
C LYS A 223 0.32 -2.10 18.25
N VAL A 224 0.85 -2.63 19.36
CA VAL A 224 2.30 -2.79 19.59
C VAL A 224 2.89 -3.95 18.79
N TRP A 225 2.09 -4.97 18.48
CA TRP A 225 2.53 -6.15 17.71
C TRP A 225 2.99 -5.82 16.28
N PHE A 226 2.65 -4.62 15.80
CA PHE A 226 3.09 -4.11 14.51
C PHE A 226 4.53 -3.54 14.52
N LEU A 227 5.04 -3.11 15.68
CA LEU A 227 6.37 -2.48 15.79
C LEU A 227 7.53 -3.39 15.35
N PRO A 228 7.57 -4.69 15.70
CA PRO A 228 8.63 -5.58 15.22
C PRO A 228 8.70 -5.65 13.68
N TRP A 229 7.55 -5.61 13.00
CA TRP A 229 7.50 -5.62 11.53
C TRP A 229 8.02 -4.32 10.91
N LEU A 230 7.73 -3.17 11.53
CA LEU A 230 8.32 -1.89 11.12
C LEU A 230 9.85 -1.92 11.29
N VAL A 231 10.31 -2.41 12.44
CA VAL A 231 11.74 -2.52 12.76
C VAL A 231 12.45 -3.47 11.78
N PHE A 232 11.84 -4.60 11.45
CA PHE A 232 12.34 -5.53 10.42
C PHE A 232 12.48 -4.83 9.06
N GLY A 233 11.44 -4.13 8.60
CA GLY A 233 11.47 -3.40 7.33
C GLY A 233 12.53 -2.28 7.29
N ILE A 234 12.71 -1.55 8.40
CA ILE A 234 13.77 -0.52 8.52
C ILE A 234 15.15 -1.19 8.44
N GLY A 235 15.36 -2.29 9.17
CA GLY A 235 16.62 -3.03 9.18
C GLY A 235 17.00 -3.57 7.79
N GLU A 236 16.05 -4.18 7.10
CA GLU A 236 16.22 -4.63 5.70
C GLU A 236 16.48 -3.44 4.76
N GLY A 237 15.79 -2.31 4.94
CA GLY A 237 16.01 -1.10 4.15
C GLY A 237 17.41 -0.52 4.31
N LEU A 238 17.95 -0.50 5.55
CA LEU A 238 19.32 -0.08 5.83
C LEU A 238 20.36 -1.01 5.18
N LEU A 239 20.12 -2.31 5.27
CA LEU A 239 20.98 -3.31 4.64
C LEU A 239 20.95 -3.13 3.11
N LEU A 240 19.76 -3.06 2.51
CA LEU A 240 19.55 -2.84 1.08
C LEU A 240 20.22 -1.56 0.60
N ALA A 241 20.04 -0.45 1.33
CA ALA A 241 20.70 0.83 1.06
C ALA A 241 22.23 0.69 1.01
N LYS A 242 22.82 0.04 2.03
CA LYS A 242 24.28 -0.18 2.09
C LYS A 242 24.80 -0.99 0.90
N LEU A 243 24.02 -1.96 0.44
CA LEU A 243 24.39 -2.84 -0.66
C LEU A 243 24.23 -2.17 -2.03
N LEU A 244 23.21 -1.32 -2.19
CA LEU A 244 23.04 -0.48 -3.37
C LEU A 244 24.20 0.52 -3.50
N LYS A 245 24.69 1.11 -2.40
CA LYS A 245 25.90 1.94 -2.42
C LYS A 245 27.16 1.17 -2.86
N GLN A 246 27.18 -0.15 -2.70
CA GLN A 246 28.32 -1.00 -3.06
C GLN A 246 28.19 -1.62 -4.47
N ASP A 247 27.17 -1.25 -5.25
CA ASP A 247 26.85 -1.83 -6.57
C ASP A 247 26.71 -3.36 -6.59
N ARG A 248 26.39 -3.97 -5.44
CA ARG A 248 26.24 -5.42 -5.32
C ARG A 248 24.84 -5.85 -5.76
N ARG A 249 24.76 -6.74 -6.76
CA ARG A 249 23.49 -7.23 -7.34
C ARG A 249 22.92 -8.47 -6.65
N LEU A 250 23.77 -9.40 -6.20
CA LEU A 250 23.37 -10.62 -5.49
C LEU A 250 22.44 -10.37 -4.26
N PRO A 251 22.64 -9.30 -3.47
CA PRO A 251 21.80 -9.03 -2.31
C PRO A 251 20.35 -8.61 -2.63
N LEU A 252 20.09 -7.99 -3.79
CA LEU A 252 18.73 -7.71 -4.27
C LEU A 252 17.96 -9.02 -4.51
N VAL A 253 18.67 -10.03 -5.04
CA VAL A 253 18.12 -11.39 -5.25
C VAL A 253 17.84 -12.05 -3.91
N LEU A 254 18.77 -11.97 -2.95
CA LEU A 254 18.58 -12.53 -1.60
C LEU A 254 17.41 -11.86 -0.87
N PHE A 255 17.24 -10.54 -1.00
CA PHE A 255 16.09 -9.81 -0.46
C PHE A 255 14.76 -10.32 -1.04
N ALA A 256 14.65 -10.52 -2.36
CA ALA A 256 13.45 -11.12 -2.95
C ALA A 256 13.19 -12.56 -2.47
N LEU A 257 14.24 -13.36 -2.29
CA LEU A 257 14.13 -14.77 -1.87
C LEU A 257 13.67 -14.94 -0.41
N GLN A 258 13.81 -13.92 0.44
CA GLN A 258 13.32 -13.97 1.82
C GLN A 258 11.79 -14.05 1.88
N ALA A 259 11.06 -13.34 1.01
CA ALA A 259 9.60 -13.28 1.07
C ALA A 259 8.93 -14.68 0.99
N PRO A 260 9.28 -15.57 0.04
CA PRO A 260 8.86 -16.97 0.03
C PRO A 260 9.10 -17.72 1.34
N VAL A 261 10.29 -17.56 1.94
CA VAL A 261 10.67 -18.25 3.18
C VAL A 261 9.84 -17.75 4.35
N LEU A 262 9.67 -16.43 4.48
CA LEU A 262 8.83 -15.86 5.53
C LEU A 262 7.36 -16.27 5.37
N LEU A 263 6.85 -16.35 4.13
CA LEU A 263 5.51 -16.86 3.85
C LEU A 263 5.37 -18.31 4.28
N PHE A 264 6.37 -19.14 4.02
CA PHE A 264 6.40 -20.54 4.43
C PHE A 264 6.30 -20.69 5.95
N LEU A 265 7.07 -19.91 6.70
CA LEU A 265 7.15 -19.96 8.16
C LEU A 265 5.91 -19.37 8.87
N ASN A 266 5.28 -18.35 8.28
CA ASN A 266 4.21 -17.60 8.92
C ASN A 266 2.81 -18.22 8.70
N SER A 267 1.98 -18.16 9.76
CA SER A 267 0.55 -18.49 9.74
C SER A 267 -0.36 -17.28 9.45
N GLY A 268 0.16 -16.05 9.57
CA GLY A 268 -0.60 -14.80 9.37
C GLY A 268 -0.83 -14.40 7.90
N GLY A 269 -1.51 -13.27 7.67
CA GLY A 269 -1.85 -12.79 6.32
C GLY A 269 -0.65 -12.41 5.45
N ARG A 270 -0.83 -12.40 4.12
CA ARG A 270 0.23 -12.02 3.15
C ARG A 270 0.75 -10.59 3.38
N SER A 271 -0.11 -9.70 3.86
CA SER A 271 0.19 -8.30 4.17
C SER A 271 1.25 -8.13 5.26
N VAL A 272 1.28 -9.03 6.26
CA VAL A 272 2.26 -9.02 7.36
C VAL A 272 3.69 -9.17 6.83
N ILE A 273 3.85 -9.90 5.74
CA ILE A 273 5.16 -10.15 5.12
C ILE A 273 5.46 -9.11 4.05
N ALA A 274 4.48 -8.71 3.24
CA ALA A 274 4.70 -7.74 2.16
C ALA A 274 5.07 -6.33 2.67
N ALA A 275 4.49 -5.88 3.79
CA ALA A 275 4.71 -4.53 4.32
C ALA A 275 6.19 -4.23 4.66
N PRO A 276 6.94 -5.11 5.37
CA PRO A 276 8.38 -4.93 5.59
C PRO A 276 9.21 -4.77 4.31
N PHE A 277 8.93 -5.52 3.23
CA PHE A 277 9.68 -5.37 1.97
C PHE A 277 9.39 -4.04 1.31
N LEU A 278 8.13 -3.57 1.34
CA LEU A 278 7.75 -2.25 0.84
C LEU A 278 8.48 -1.14 1.62
N ILE A 279 8.48 -1.24 2.96
CA ILE A 279 9.22 -0.35 3.85
C ILE A 279 10.71 -0.33 3.48
N ALA A 280 11.32 -1.50 3.28
CA ALA A 280 12.74 -1.60 2.99
C ALA A 280 13.12 -0.93 1.67
N VAL A 281 12.32 -1.09 0.60
CA VAL A 281 12.54 -0.41 -0.68
C VAL A 281 12.40 1.11 -0.52
N VAL A 282 11.38 1.57 0.22
CA VAL A 282 11.15 2.99 0.48
C VAL A 282 12.29 3.62 1.30
N VAL A 283 12.74 2.95 2.35
CA VAL A 283 13.87 3.39 3.18
C VAL A 283 15.16 3.42 2.35
N ALA A 284 15.40 2.41 1.52
CA ALA A 284 16.58 2.38 0.66
C ALA A 284 16.57 3.51 -0.38
N ASP A 285 15.42 3.78 -1.01
CA ASP A 285 15.23 4.88 -1.95
C ASP A 285 15.41 6.24 -1.26
N LEU A 286 14.95 6.37 -0.02
CA LEU A 286 15.13 7.59 0.77
C LEU A 286 16.61 7.87 1.09
N LEU A 287 17.40 6.85 1.41
CA LEU A 287 18.77 6.95 1.92
C LEU A 287 19.87 6.97 0.85
N VAL A 288 19.63 6.35 -0.31
CA VAL A 288 20.65 6.23 -1.39
C VAL A 288 20.25 7.04 -2.63
N GLY A 289 18.98 7.40 -2.76
CA GLY A 289 18.45 8.10 -3.92
C GLY A 289 17.65 7.17 -4.82
N PRO A 290 17.21 7.68 -5.99
CA PRO A 290 16.23 6.99 -6.83
C PRO A 290 16.72 5.60 -7.22
N ILE A 291 16.04 4.57 -6.70
CA ILE A 291 16.28 3.20 -7.12
C ILE A 291 15.82 3.09 -8.57
N ARG A 292 16.69 2.56 -9.45
CA ARG A 292 16.33 2.43 -10.87
C ARG A 292 15.08 1.55 -11.00
N TRP A 293 14.05 2.08 -11.65
CA TRP A 293 12.73 1.47 -11.71
C TRP A 293 12.73 0.04 -12.26
N ARG A 294 13.64 -0.27 -13.20
CA ARG A 294 13.82 -1.65 -13.71
C ARG A 294 14.07 -2.68 -12.60
N TRP A 295 14.79 -2.30 -11.55
CA TRP A 295 15.05 -3.18 -10.41
C TRP A 295 13.83 -3.33 -9.53
N VAL A 296 13.13 -2.23 -9.24
CA VAL A 296 11.89 -2.23 -8.46
C VAL A 296 10.81 -3.08 -9.15
N LEU A 297 10.64 -2.91 -10.46
CA LEU A 297 9.71 -3.69 -11.26
C LEU A 297 10.12 -5.17 -11.31
N SER A 298 11.38 -5.48 -11.59
CA SER A 298 11.83 -6.88 -11.66
C SER A 298 11.66 -7.57 -10.30
N LEU A 299 12.03 -6.90 -9.22
CA LEU A 299 11.87 -7.41 -7.86
C LEU A 299 10.40 -7.59 -7.50
N GLY A 300 9.57 -6.59 -7.82
CA GLY A 300 8.12 -6.64 -7.63
C GLY A 300 7.47 -7.79 -8.40
N SER A 301 7.84 -8.00 -9.66
CA SER A 301 7.33 -9.10 -10.48
C SER A 301 7.71 -10.47 -9.91
N VAL A 302 8.98 -10.67 -9.55
CA VAL A 302 9.44 -11.94 -8.94
C VAL A 302 8.78 -12.17 -7.58
N ALA A 303 8.69 -11.13 -6.74
CA ALA A 303 8.04 -11.20 -5.45
C ALA A 303 6.56 -11.52 -5.60
N MET A 304 5.85 -10.94 -6.58
CA MET A 304 4.44 -11.22 -6.84
C MET A 304 4.21 -12.67 -7.30
N VAL A 305 5.06 -13.21 -8.17
CA VAL A 305 4.99 -14.62 -8.57
C VAL A 305 5.19 -15.53 -7.35
N GLY A 306 6.20 -15.26 -6.53
CA GLY A 306 6.45 -16.00 -5.30
C GLY A 306 5.31 -15.88 -4.28
N LEU A 307 4.80 -14.67 -4.04
CA LEU A 307 3.69 -14.37 -3.13
C LEU A 307 2.40 -15.09 -3.55
N ASN A 308 2.12 -15.14 -4.85
CA ASN A 308 0.95 -15.83 -5.38
C ASN A 308 1.10 -17.35 -5.28
N PHE A 309 2.23 -17.91 -5.73
CA PHE A 309 2.50 -19.34 -5.63
C PHE A 309 2.45 -19.82 -4.17
N PHE A 310 3.22 -19.19 -3.30
CA PHE A 310 3.26 -19.57 -1.88
C PHE A 310 1.93 -19.29 -1.20
N GLY A 311 1.16 -18.32 -1.69
CA GLY A 311 -0.21 -18.07 -1.29
C GLY A 311 -1.17 -19.23 -1.59
N ILE A 312 -1.07 -19.84 -2.76
CA ILE A 312 -1.82 -21.06 -3.14
C ILE A 312 -1.34 -22.25 -2.32
N TYR A 313 -0.02 -22.42 -2.18
CA TYR A 313 0.58 -23.48 -1.37
C TYR A 313 0.00 -23.50 0.06
N ARG A 314 -0.32 -22.34 0.65
CA ARG A 314 -0.90 -22.30 2.01
C ARG A 314 -2.24 -22.99 2.14
N ALA A 315 -3.01 -23.08 1.06
CA ALA A 315 -4.30 -23.77 1.06
C ALA A 315 -4.16 -25.30 1.17
N TYR A 316 -2.97 -25.85 0.86
CA TYR A 316 -2.71 -27.29 0.87
C TYR A 316 -1.76 -27.71 2.01
N ARG A 317 -1.47 -26.81 2.97
CA ARG A 317 -0.46 -27.01 4.03
C ARG A 317 -0.77 -28.10 5.05
N GLU A 318 -2.00 -28.60 5.06
CA GLU A 318 -2.40 -29.75 5.86
C GLU A 318 -1.80 -31.06 5.32
N ARG A 319 -1.23 -31.05 4.11
CA ARG A 319 -0.55 -32.18 3.48
C ARG A 319 0.98 -32.09 3.60
N ASP A 320 1.66 -33.19 3.28
CA ASP A 320 3.12 -33.23 3.22
C ASP A 320 3.67 -32.22 2.20
N PHE A 321 4.86 -31.66 2.47
CA PHE A 321 5.44 -30.58 1.67
C PHE A 321 5.48 -30.89 0.17
N GLY A 322 5.91 -32.10 -0.21
CA GLY A 322 6.03 -32.52 -1.61
C GLY A 322 4.68 -32.56 -2.32
N GLU A 323 3.64 -33.05 -1.63
CA GLU A 323 2.28 -33.13 -2.17
C GLU A 323 1.66 -31.74 -2.27
N ALA A 324 1.76 -30.93 -1.20
CA ALA A 324 1.28 -29.55 -1.18
C ALA A 324 1.96 -28.69 -2.27
N PHE A 325 3.25 -28.88 -2.50
CA PHE A 325 4.00 -28.20 -3.56
C PHE A 325 3.54 -28.65 -4.96
N ALA A 326 3.39 -29.96 -5.17
CA ALA A 326 2.91 -30.51 -6.45
C ALA A 326 1.51 -30.00 -6.79
N MET A 327 0.59 -30.03 -5.82
CA MET A 327 -0.77 -29.48 -5.98
C MET A 327 -0.77 -27.98 -6.20
N ALA A 328 0.08 -27.23 -5.46
CA ALA A 328 0.21 -25.80 -5.68
C ALA A 328 0.77 -25.47 -7.06
N ASN A 329 1.71 -26.26 -7.58
CA ASN A 329 2.28 -26.11 -8.91
C ASN A 329 1.29 -26.47 -10.01
N GLU A 330 0.58 -27.60 -9.86
CA GLU A 330 -0.52 -27.97 -10.75
C GLU A 330 -1.55 -26.84 -10.77
N ARG A 331 -2.03 -26.39 -9.61
CA ARG A 331 -2.97 -25.28 -9.49
C ARG A 331 -2.42 -23.98 -10.07
N PHE A 332 -1.20 -23.59 -9.76
CA PHE A 332 -0.58 -22.36 -10.30
C PHE A 332 -0.42 -22.40 -11.83
N SER A 333 -0.17 -23.58 -12.40
CA SER A 333 -0.05 -23.78 -13.85
C SER A 333 -1.39 -23.92 -14.58
N THR A 334 -2.43 -24.38 -13.88
CA THR A 334 -3.78 -24.66 -14.42
C THR A 334 -4.80 -23.56 -14.13
N VAL A 335 -4.50 -22.66 -13.19
CA VAL A 335 -5.28 -21.44 -12.94
C VAL A 335 -5.28 -20.63 -14.23
N SER A 336 -6.33 -20.83 -15.01
CA SER A 336 -6.68 -19.97 -16.12
C SER A 336 -6.90 -18.54 -15.60
N ARG A 337 -6.82 -17.54 -16.49
CA ARG A 337 -7.08 -16.12 -16.15
C ARG A 337 -8.38 -15.90 -15.34
N SER A 338 -9.33 -16.84 -15.36
CA SER A 338 -10.58 -16.78 -14.61
C SER A 338 -10.49 -17.18 -13.12
N GLU A 339 -9.46 -17.91 -12.67
CA GLU A 339 -9.33 -18.35 -11.26
C GLU A 339 -8.30 -17.55 -10.44
N SER A 340 -7.42 -16.76 -11.08
CA SER A 340 -6.58 -15.78 -10.36
C SER A 340 -7.39 -14.65 -9.72
N VAL A 341 -8.71 -14.69 -9.91
CA VAL A 341 -9.76 -13.79 -9.42
C VAL A 341 -10.05 -13.99 -7.92
N SER A 342 -9.56 -15.07 -7.30
CA SER A 342 -9.69 -15.27 -5.84
C SER A 342 -8.73 -14.41 -5.00
N ALA A 343 -7.96 -13.51 -5.64
CA ALA A 343 -7.12 -12.54 -4.95
C ALA A 343 -7.95 -11.30 -4.57
N GLU A 344 -7.61 -10.67 -3.47
CA GLU A 344 -8.36 -9.52 -2.93
C GLU A 344 -8.41 -8.30 -3.86
N GLY A 345 -7.43 -8.14 -4.76
CA GLY A 345 -7.41 -7.08 -5.79
C GLY A 345 -8.61 -7.17 -6.74
N PRO A 346 -8.77 -8.27 -7.49
CA PRO A 346 -9.94 -8.51 -8.35
C PRO A 346 -11.31 -8.37 -7.68
N ILE A 347 -11.44 -8.70 -6.38
CA ILE A 347 -12.71 -8.58 -5.65
C ILE A 347 -13.12 -7.11 -5.43
N MET A 348 -12.18 -6.15 -5.46
CA MET A 348 -12.49 -4.72 -5.25
C MET A 348 -13.56 -4.20 -6.22
N LEU A 349 -13.44 -4.55 -7.51
CA LEU A 349 -14.39 -4.12 -8.54
C LEU A 349 -15.82 -4.54 -8.20
N MET A 350 -16.00 -5.78 -7.74
CA MET A 350 -17.32 -6.32 -7.37
C MET A 350 -17.91 -5.60 -6.16
N LYS A 351 -17.09 -5.35 -5.12
CA LYS A 351 -17.54 -4.66 -3.91
C LYS A 351 -18.01 -3.24 -4.20
N GLU A 352 -17.22 -2.50 -4.96
CA GLU A 352 -17.52 -1.11 -5.30
C GLU A 352 -18.72 -1.02 -6.24
N HIS A 353 -18.78 -1.90 -7.25
CA HIS A 353 -19.94 -2.01 -8.14
C HIS A 353 -21.22 -2.29 -7.35
N PHE A 354 -21.20 -3.29 -6.47
CA PHE A 354 -22.36 -3.65 -5.67
C PHE A 354 -22.79 -2.50 -4.77
N ALA A 355 -21.85 -1.86 -4.07
CA ALA A 355 -22.15 -0.75 -3.19
C ALA A 355 -22.81 0.42 -3.94
N ILE A 356 -22.31 0.77 -5.13
CA ILE A 356 -22.89 1.84 -5.97
C ILE A 356 -24.27 1.43 -6.46
N ALA A 357 -24.41 0.23 -7.03
CA ALA A 357 -25.67 -0.27 -7.54
C ALA A 357 -26.76 -0.30 -6.47
N TRP A 358 -26.41 -0.76 -5.26
CA TRP A 358 -27.31 -0.79 -4.11
C TRP A 358 -27.67 0.61 -3.64
N THR A 359 -26.68 1.52 -3.56
CA THR A 359 -26.88 2.93 -3.16
C THR A 359 -27.84 3.64 -4.12
N ASP A 360 -27.70 3.39 -5.42
CA ASP A 360 -28.58 3.95 -6.45
C ASP A 360 -30.00 3.37 -6.38
N ALA A 361 -30.12 2.04 -6.29
CA ALA A 361 -31.41 1.37 -6.23
C ALA A 361 -32.25 1.79 -5.02
N ASN A 362 -31.60 2.08 -3.89
CA ASN A 362 -32.25 2.46 -2.64
C ASN A 362 -32.26 3.98 -2.39
N ASN A 363 -31.71 4.78 -3.31
CA ASN A 363 -31.46 6.21 -3.13
C ASN A 363 -30.84 6.54 -1.76
N TYR A 364 -29.85 5.74 -1.37
CA TYR A 364 -29.26 5.79 -0.05
C TYR A 364 -28.18 6.87 0.01
N SER A 365 -28.19 7.71 1.05
CA SER A 365 -27.05 8.57 1.37
C SER A 365 -27.04 8.85 2.86
N ARG A 366 -25.89 8.64 3.49
CA ARG A 366 -25.72 8.87 4.94
C ARG A 366 -25.08 10.21 5.26
N GLY A 367 -24.54 10.91 4.26
CA GLY A 367 -24.01 12.26 4.42
C GLY A 367 -23.02 12.40 5.59
N VAL A 368 -23.22 13.47 6.34
CA VAL A 368 -22.40 13.83 7.50
C VAL A 368 -22.46 12.78 8.61
N ALA A 369 -23.55 12.02 8.74
CA ALA A 369 -23.68 11.00 9.78
C ALA A 369 -22.64 9.89 9.60
N TYR A 370 -22.43 9.41 8.38
CA TYR A 370 -21.40 8.39 8.10
C TYR A 370 -19.99 8.87 8.42
N PHE A 371 -19.68 10.11 8.03
CA PHE A 371 -18.38 10.73 8.33
C PHE A 371 -18.18 10.88 9.83
N THR A 372 -19.22 11.32 10.55
CA THR A 372 -19.18 11.51 12.00
C THR A 372 -19.01 10.16 12.71
N GLU A 373 -19.77 9.13 12.32
CA GLU A 373 -19.61 7.77 12.85
C GLU A 373 -18.22 7.20 12.57
N SER A 374 -17.66 7.46 11.39
CA SER A 374 -16.29 7.07 11.03
C SER A 374 -15.25 7.76 11.92
N LEU A 375 -15.46 9.02 12.30
CA LEU A 375 -14.60 9.72 13.28
C LEU A 375 -14.80 9.18 14.69
N LEU A 376 -16.05 8.99 15.13
CA LEU A 376 -16.38 8.45 16.45
C LEU A 376 -15.85 7.02 16.65
N SER A 377 -15.65 6.27 15.56
CA SER A 377 -15.02 4.94 15.59
C SER A 377 -13.63 4.93 16.26
N LEU A 378 -12.91 6.08 16.20
CA LEU A 378 -11.61 6.28 16.85
C LEU A 378 -11.69 6.20 18.36
N LEU A 379 -12.81 6.64 18.94
CA LEU A 379 -12.97 6.72 20.37
C LEU A 379 -13.15 5.32 20.94
N PRO A 380 -12.54 4.99 22.10
CA PRO A 380 -12.73 3.71 22.75
C PRO A 380 -14.22 3.44 23.00
N GLN A 381 -14.63 2.17 22.98
CA GLN A 381 -16.04 1.77 23.13
C GLN A 381 -16.63 2.25 24.47
N GLN A 382 -15.80 2.48 25.48
CA GLN A 382 -16.19 3.06 26.77
C GLN A 382 -16.72 4.50 26.66
N ILE A 383 -16.30 5.24 25.62
CA ILE A 383 -16.78 6.60 25.34
C ILE A 383 -17.94 6.57 24.34
N VAL A 384 -17.89 5.67 23.36
CA VAL A 384 -18.95 5.48 22.35
C VAL A 384 -19.38 4.01 22.34
N PRO A 385 -20.32 3.61 23.21
CA PRO A 385 -20.71 2.21 23.40
C PRO A 385 -21.35 1.60 22.15
N ASP A 386 -22.16 2.40 21.45
CA ASP A 386 -22.97 1.95 20.31
C ASP A 386 -22.17 1.86 19.00
N LYS A 387 -20.87 2.14 18.99
CA LYS A 387 -20.06 2.15 17.76
C LYS A 387 -19.96 0.78 17.07
N LEU A 388 -20.24 -0.31 17.78
CA LEU A 388 -20.33 -1.66 17.19
C LEU A 388 -21.53 -1.82 16.26
N HIS A 389 -22.53 -0.94 16.35
CA HIS A 389 -23.71 -0.94 15.49
C HIS A 389 -23.60 0.03 14.31
N TYR A 390 -22.47 0.74 14.18
CA TYR A 390 -22.26 1.66 13.07
C TYR A 390 -22.19 0.88 11.75
N MET A 391 -23.05 1.29 10.82
CA MET A 391 -23.15 0.75 9.47
C MET A 391 -22.05 1.36 8.60
N ASN A 392 -20.81 0.85 8.73
CA ASN A 392 -19.74 1.12 7.77
C ASN A 392 -19.84 0.17 6.56
N THR A 393 -19.13 0.50 5.48
CA THR A 393 -19.14 -0.31 4.25
C THR A 393 -18.67 -1.73 4.50
N THR A 394 -17.73 -1.97 5.42
CA THR A 394 -17.33 -3.32 5.83
C THR A 394 -18.52 -4.12 6.39
N THR A 395 -19.27 -3.58 7.34
CA THR A 395 -20.44 -4.24 7.95
C THR A 395 -21.57 -4.42 6.93
N PHE A 396 -21.82 -3.41 6.10
CA PHE A 396 -22.79 -3.46 5.01
C PHE A 396 -22.45 -4.58 4.01
N LEU A 397 -21.25 -4.54 3.42
CA LEU A 397 -20.82 -5.55 2.46
C LEU A 397 -20.76 -6.94 3.10
N SER A 398 -20.31 -7.06 4.35
CA SER A 398 -20.27 -8.36 5.02
C SER A 398 -21.67 -8.97 5.15
N ARG A 399 -22.67 -8.19 5.58
CA ARG A 399 -24.05 -8.67 5.70
C ARG A 399 -24.67 -9.02 4.35
N GLU A 400 -24.47 -8.17 3.35
CA GLU A 400 -25.07 -8.36 2.02
C GLU A 400 -24.39 -9.47 1.20
N PHE A 401 -23.06 -9.62 1.28
CA PHE A 401 -22.32 -10.66 0.56
C PHE A 401 -22.31 -12.02 1.27
N LEU A 402 -22.21 -12.03 2.60
CA LEU A 402 -22.01 -13.26 3.37
C LEU A 402 -23.29 -13.77 4.03
N GLY A 403 -24.35 -12.94 4.13
CA GLY A 403 -25.58 -13.30 4.84
C GLY A 403 -25.29 -13.78 6.26
N ARG A 404 -25.84 -14.95 6.64
CA ARG A 404 -25.60 -15.58 7.96
C ARG A 404 -24.13 -15.89 8.25
N ALA A 405 -23.27 -16.00 7.23
CA ALA A 405 -21.84 -16.20 7.46
C ALA A 405 -21.16 -14.94 8.05
N ALA A 406 -21.76 -13.75 7.88
CA ALA A 406 -21.32 -12.54 8.59
C ALA A 406 -21.56 -12.64 10.11
N ASP A 407 -22.68 -13.24 10.51
CA ASP A 407 -23.07 -13.36 11.92
C ASP A 407 -22.16 -14.32 12.72
N VAL A 408 -21.41 -15.18 12.02
CA VAL A 408 -20.43 -16.11 12.60
C VAL A 408 -18.97 -15.68 12.38
N GLY A 409 -18.73 -14.41 12.03
CA GLY A 409 -17.39 -13.82 11.95
C GLY A 409 -16.77 -13.77 10.56
N GLY A 410 -17.52 -14.10 9.51
CA GLY A 410 -17.12 -13.80 8.13
C GLY A 410 -17.13 -12.28 7.88
N GLY A 411 -16.10 -11.77 7.18
CA GLY A 411 -15.98 -10.34 6.91
C GLY A 411 -15.53 -10.03 5.49
N VAL A 412 -16.21 -9.08 4.85
CA VAL A 412 -15.80 -8.46 3.58
C VAL A 412 -15.21 -7.09 3.90
N ALA A 413 -13.92 -6.89 3.63
CA ALA A 413 -13.31 -5.58 3.78
C ALA A 413 -14.05 -4.52 2.93
N GLY A 414 -14.15 -3.29 3.44
CA GLY A 414 -14.84 -2.16 2.80
C GLY A 414 -14.26 -1.71 1.45
N ALA A 415 -14.58 -0.48 1.05
CA ALA A 415 -13.96 0.18 -0.10
C ALA A 415 -14.13 1.70 0.01
N ILE A 416 -13.03 2.44 -0.13
CA ILE A 416 -13.05 3.90 0.07
C ILE A 416 -13.88 4.64 -0.99
N ILE A 417 -13.95 4.11 -2.21
CA ILE A 417 -14.77 4.68 -3.29
C ILE A 417 -16.25 4.49 -2.97
N ALA A 418 -16.63 3.30 -2.48
CA ALA A 418 -17.98 3.03 -2.01
C ALA A 418 -18.37 3.95 -0.85
N ASP A 419 -17.48 4.17 0.13
CA ASP A 419 -17.72 5.13 1.22
C ASP A 419 -18.00 6.53 0.70
N GLY A 420 -17.15 7.03 -0.21
CA GLY A 420 -17.32 8.35 -0.82
C GLY A 420 -18.69 8.45 -1.49
N TYR A 421 -19.08 7.41 -2.22
CA TYR A 421 -20.36 7.37 -2.90
C TYR A 421 -21.55 7.35 -1.93
N MET A 422 -21.48 6.56 -0.86
CA MET A 422 -22.53 6.51 0.18
C MET A 422 -22.61 7.80 1.02
N ILE A 423 -21.50 8.54 1.17
CA ILE A 423 -21.48 9.83 1.85
C ILE A 423 -22.17 10.89 1.00
N GLY A 424 -21.79 11.04 -0.26
CA GLY A 424 -22.21 12.20 -1.07
C GLY A 424 -22.12 11.98 -2.57
N ARG A 425 -22.29 10.74 -3.03
CA ARG A 425 -22.15 10.33 -4.42
C ARG A 425 -20.78 10.76 -4.99
N GLU A 426 -20.76 11.34 -6.18
CA GLU A 426 -19.53 11.78 -6.85
C GLU A 426 -18.75 12.81 -6.00
N LEU A 427 -19.45 13.71 -5.30
CA LEU A 427 -18.81 14.73 -4.47
C LEU A 427 -18.11 14.13 -3.25
N GLY A 428 -18.69 13.09 -2.65
CA GLY A 428 -18.06 12.38 -1.55
C GLY A 428 -16.79 11.65 -1.99
N VAL A 429 -16.78 11.03 -3.18
CA VAL A 429 -15.58 10.42 -3.77
C VAL A 429 -14.49 11.47 -4.03
N ILE A 430 -14.86 12.62 -4.61
CA ILE A 430 -13.94 13.73 -4.84
C ILE A 430 -13.33 14.22 -3.51
N ALA A 431 -14.15 14.41 -2.49
CA ALA A 431 -13.73 14.89 -1.18
C ALA A 431 -12.76 13.92 -0.50
N LEU A 432 -13.04 12.62 -0.52
CA LEU A 432 -12.14 11.62 0.06
C LEU A 432 -10.81 11.55 -0.67
N GLY A 433 -10.82 11.59 -2.01
CA GLY A 433 -9.59 11.68 -2.80
C GLY A 433 -8.77 12.92 -2.44
N ALA A 434 -9.41 14.08 -2.38
CA ALA A 434 -8.77 15.35 -2.02
C ALA A 434 -8.15 15.32 -0.62
N VAL A 435 -8.83 14.74 0.38
CA VAL A 435 -8.31 14.58 1.75
C VAL A 435 -7.07 13.70 1.76
N LEU A 436 -7.11 12.53 1.10
CA LEU A 436 -5.95 11.64 1.06
C LEU A 436 -4.77 12.28 0.31
N GLY A 437 -5.06 13.01 -0.77
CA GLY A 437 -4.09 13.82 -1.49
C GLY A 437 -3.44 14.88 -0.61
N ALA A 438 -4.23 15.57 0.22
CA ALA A 438 -3.73 16.58 1.15
C ALA A 438 -2.83 15.98 2.23
N ILE A 439 -3.18 14.80 2.77
CA ILE A 439 -2.34 14.07 3.74
C ILE A 439 -1.01 13.67 3.09
N ALA A 440 -1.05 13.02 1.92
CA ALA A 440 0.16 12.63 1.20
C ALA A 440 1.04 13.84 0.83
N GLY A 441 0.41 14.96 0.44
CA GLY A 441 1.11 16.20 0.12
C GLY A 441 1.76 16.83 1.35
N GLY A 442 1.06 16.80 2.49
CA GLY A 442 1.56 17.24 3.79
C GLY A 442 2.75 16.40 4.27
N ILE A 443 2.67 15.07 4.11
CA ILE A 443 3.80 14.16 4.40
C ILE A 443 4.98 14.52 3.50
N ASN A 444 4.79 14.62 2.19
CA ASN A 444 5.90 14.96 1.28
C ASN A 444 6.50 16.35 1.59
N ARG A 445 5.68 17.33 1.97
CA ARG A 445 6.16 18.64 2.45
C ARG A 445 6.98 18.50 3.75
N ALA A 446 6.53 17.67 4.69
CA ALA A 446 7.24 17.40 5.93
C ALA A 446 8.59 16.68 5.68
N LEU A 447 8.65 15.75 4.71
CA LEU A 447 9.89 15.09 4.29
C LEU A 447 10.88 16.06 3.63
N SER A 448 10.37 17.07 2.91
CA SER A 448 11.20 18.13 2.34
C SER A 448 11.62 19.20 3.36
N TRP A 449 11.09 19.18 4.59
CA TRP A 449 11.41 20.15 5.62
C TRP A 449 12.69 19.74 6.37
N SER A 450 13.85 20.06 5.80
CA SER A 450 15.16 19.65 6.34
C SER A 450 15.79 20.63 7.32
N GLY A 451 15.06 21.63 7.82
CA GLY A 451 15.64 22.66 8.69
C GLY A 451 16.79 23.41 8.01
N HIS A 452 16.46 24.26 7.04
CA HIS A 452 17.29 25.37 6.53
C HIS A 452 18.62 25.07 5.79
N ARG A 453 18.95 23.84 5.37
CA ARG A 453 20.05 23.64 4.40
C ARG A 453 19.75 22.64 3.31
N GLU A 454 20.09 23.04 2.09
CA GLU A 454 20.15 22.15 0.93
C GLU A 454 21.03 20.96 1.28
N GLY A 455 20.44 19.76 1.20
CA GLY A 455 21.15 18.50 1.32
C GLY A 455 21.39 17.90 2.71
N ALA A 456 20.63 18.29 3.73
CA ALA A 456 20.72 17.64 5.04
C ALA A 456 20.00 16.28 5.08
N GLN A 457 20.70 15.19 5.45
CA GLN A 457 20.14 13.83 5.66
C GLN A 457 18.75 13.84 6.33
N PRO A 458 17.83 12.93 5.94
CA PRO A 458 16.50 12.89 6.52
C PRO A 458 16.59 12.65 8.03
N MET A 459 15.77 13.37 8.78
CA MET A 459 15.65 13.21 10.22
C MET A 459 14.98 11.87 10.54
N LEU A 460 15.28 11.29 11.70
CA LEU A 460 14.68 10.01 12.09
C LEU A 460 13.14 10.06 12.12
N TRP A 461 12.53 11.18 12.54
CA TRP A 461 11.07 11.32 12.51
C TRP A 461 10.49 11.29 11.10
N GLN A 462 11.23 11.78 10.09
CA GLN A 462 10.81 11.72 8.68
C GLN A 462 10.85 10.28 8.19
N VAL A 463 11.85 9.51 8.60
CA VAL A 463 11.90 8.07 8.35
C VAL A 463 10.71 7.37 9.01
N VAL A 464 10.43 7.64 10.29
CA VAL A 464 9.28 7.07 11.01
C VAL A 464 7.95 7.41 10.31
N LEU A 465 7.75 8.67 9.92
CA LEU A 465 6.55 9.12 9.22
C LEU A 465 6.36 8.39 7.89
N LEU A 466 7.42 8.28 7.09
CA LEU A 466 7.35 7.62 5.79
C LEU A 466 7.18 6.11 5.93
N VAL A 467 7.83 5.48 6.89
CA VAL A 467 7.73 4.04 7.15
C VAL A 467 6.33 3.67 7.66
N THR A 468 5.79 4.43 8.61
CA THR A 468 4.42 4.23 9.10
C THR A 468 3.40 4.43 7.99
N TRP A 469 3.53 5.49 7.19
CA TRP A 469 2.72 5.72 5.99
C TRP A 469 2.78 4.53 5.00
N SER A 470 4.01 4.14 4.63
CA SER A 470 4.28 3.07 3.65
C SER A 470 3.64 1.75 4.05
N SER A 471 3.55 1.52 5.35
CA SER A 471 3.03 0.28 5.88
C SER A 471 1.50 0.21 5.92
N GLN A 472 0.84 1.36 5.97
CA GLN A 472 -0.62 1.47 6.10
C GLN A 472 -1.29 1.91 4.79
N CYS A 473 -0.54 2.19 3.73
CA CYS A 473 -1.12 2.69 2.50
C CYS A 473 -1.95 1.66 1.72
N ILE A 474 -1.68 0.35 1.89
CA ILE A 474 -2.46 -0.73 1.25
C ILE A 474 -3.96 -0.67 1.66
N PRO A 475 -4.29 -0.60 2.97
CA PRO A 475 -5.65 -0.36 3.43
C PRO A 475 -6.41 0.85 2.85
N PHE A 476 -5.73 1.90 2.38
CA PHE A 476 -6.42 3.16 2.03
C PHE A 476 -7.40 3.05 0.86
N TYR A 477 -7.22 2.07 -0.02
CA TYR A 477 -8.19 1.74 -1.06
C TYR A 477 -9.12 0.58 -0.66
N ARG A 478 -8.57 -0.37 0.10
CA ARG A 478 -9.20 -1.67 0.43
C ARG A 478 -10.19 -1.61 1.60
N ASN A 479 -10.02 -0.70 2.53
CA ASN A 479 -10.80 -0.68 3.77
C ASN A 479 -11.79 0.48 3.78
N ASP A 480 -12.77 0.39 4.68
CA ASP A 480 -13.70 1.48 4.92
C ASP A 480 -13.03 2.67 5.64
N LEU A 481 -13.65 3.83 5.52
CA LEU A 481 -13.19 5.11 6.02
C LEU A 481 -12.87 5.08 7.52
N SER A 482 -13.64 4.34 8.32
CA SER A 482 -13.42 4.25 9.77
C SER A 482 -12.08 3.56 10.08
N VAL A 483 -11.76 2.50 9.34
CA VAL A 483 -10.48 1.80 9.45
C VAL A 483 -9.34 2.65 8.94
N VAL A 484 -9.51 3.34 7.81
CA VAL A 484 -8.49 4.25 7.24
C VAL A 484 -8.16 5.37 8.23
N ILE A 485 -9.17 6.01 8.82
CA ILE A 485 -9.01 7.05 9.84
C ILE A 485 -8.30 6.48 11.07
N SER A 486 -8.70 5.29 11.54
CA SER A 486 -8.07 4.62 12.69
C SER A 486 -6.59 4.32 12.47
N GLN A 487 -6.21 3.87 11.28
CA GLN A 487 -4.81 3.60 10.93
C GLN A 487 -4.00 4.89 10.78
N LEU A 488 -4.54 5.91 10.11
CA LEU A 488 -3.91 7.22 10.00
C LEU A 488 -3.65 7.82 11.39
N PHE A 489 -4.62 7.75 12.30
CA PHE A 489 -4.45 8.27 13.64
C PHE A 489 -3.51 7.40 14.50
N SER A 490 -3.79 6.10 14.61
CA SER A 490 -3.12 5.21 15.56
C SER A 490 -1.70 4.82 15.14
N VAL A 491 -1.44 4.70 13.84
CA VAL A 491 -0.17 4.15 13.32
C VAL A 491 0.70 5.22 12.67
N VAL A 492 0.11 6.27 12.10
CA VAL A 492 0.88 7.39 11.52
C VAL A 492 0.97 8.56 12.49
N GLY A 493 -0.17 9.06 12.97
CA GLY A 493 -0.28 10.25 13.83
C GLY A 493 0.39 10.07 15.19
N ILE A 494 -0.09 9.11 16.00
CA ILE A 494 0.40 8.90 17.37
C ILE A 494 1.91 8.63 17.40
N PRO A 495 2.48 7.69 16.62
CA PRO A 495 3.93 7.42 16.68
C PRO A 495 4.76 8.64 16.28
N THR A 496 4.31 9.41 15.28
CA THR A 496 5.01 10.62 14.85
C THR A 496 4.96 11.69 15.95
N VAL A 497 3.81 11.94 16.56
CA VAL A 497 3.66 12.94 17.63
C VAL A 497 4.46 12.55 18.87
N LEU A 498 4.37 11.30 19.32
CA LEU A 498 5.13 10.80 20.46
C LEU A 498 6.64 10.89 20.22
N PHE A 499 7.08 10.57 19.00
CA PHE A 499 8.49 10.68 18.64
C PHE A 499 8.96 12.14 18.63
N VAL A 500 8.19 13.05 18.01
CA VAL A 500 8.49 14.49 18.01
C VAL A 500 8.50 15.06 19.42
N ALA A 501 7.56 14.67 20.27
CA ALA A 501 7.49 15.08 21.66
C ALA A 501 8.70 14.57 22.46
N TRP A 502 9.06 13.28 22.33
CA TRP A 502 10.24 12.69 22.98
C TRP A 502 11.54 13.39 22.56
N VAL A 503 11.69 13.67 21.26
CA VAL A 503 12.81 14.42 20.71
C VAL A 503 12.85 15.85 21.26
N SER A 504 11.71 16.52 21.36
CA SER A 504 11.60 17.89 21.89
C SER A 504 11.92 17.97 23.38
N LEU A 505 11.61 16.92 24.15
CA LEU A 505 11.88 16.81 25.58
C LEU A 505 13.31 16.31 25.88
N SER A 506 14.04 15.79 24.88
CA SER A 506 15.41 15.30 25.03
C SER A 506 16.38 15.96 24.03
N PRO A 507 16.57 17.30 24.07
CA PRO A 507 17.39 18.03 23.09
C PRO A 507 18.86 17.58 23.02
N GLN A 508 19.35 16.82 24.01
CA GLN A 508 20.71 16.25 24.06
C GLN A 508 20.80 14.81 23.51
N SER A 509 19.69 14.19 23.09
CA SER A 509 19.68 12.84 22.52
C SER A 509 20.44 12.81 21.20
N ARG A 510 21.44 11.93 21.06
CA ARG A 510 22.25 11.75 19.82
C ARG A 510 21.41 11.48 18.56
N TRP A 511 20.13 11.11 18.74
CA TRP A 511 19.17 10.83 17.68
C TRP A 511 18.49 12.06 17.07
N THR A 512 18.67 13.24 17.66
CA THR A 512 18.24 14.54 17.10
C THR A 512 19.27 15.13 16.15
N ARG A 513 20.53 14.66 16.24
CA ARG A 513 21.53 14.92 15.21
C ARG A 513 21.23 14.00 14.03
N ARG A 514 21.37 14.57 12.83
CA ARG A 514 21.42 13.94 11.49
C ARG A 514 21.65 12.44 11.55
N VAL A 515 21.03 11.66 10.66
CA VAL A 515 21.51 10.30 10.35
C VAL A 515 22.95 10.43 9.79
N SER A 516 23.90 10.51 10.72
CA SER A 516 25.29 10.92 10.57
C SER A 516 26.05 10.25 11.70
N THR A 517 26.40 8.99 11.46
CA THR A 517 27.70 8.39 11.79
C THR A 517 28.47 9.05 12.93
N SER A 518 28.27 8.55 14.15
CA SER A 518 29.31 8.52 15.17
C SER A 518 28.94 7.53 16.28
N ALA A 519 29.36 6.28 16.07
CA ALA A 519 29.95 5.42 17.09
C ALA A 519 30.97 4.52 16.36
#